data_AF-A0A8K1CQX6-F1
#
_entry.id   AF-A0A8K1CQX6-F1
#
_cell.length_a   1.000
_cell.length_b   1.000
_cell.length_c   1.000
_cell.angle_alpha   90.00
_cell.angle_beta   90.00
_cell.angle_gamma   90.00
#
_symmetry.space_group_name_H-M   'P 1'
#
loop_
_entity.id
_entity.type
_entity.pdbx_description
1 polymer ?
#
loop_
_entity_poly.entity_id
_entity_poly.type
_entity_poly.pdbx_seq_one_letter_code
_entity_poly.pdbx_strand_id
1 'polypeptide(L)'
;MFRLQALLVCALSVATASARDIFTYQFDPALAAGIQGAIKVKYVDEKSSKATISADLDFSKVDLSEIQKFDGNCTSEIVEYKWHIHVKWSSPNTSDKLAQCSKAATSNHYDPLKACGPNSEYAETPECLPKISSYACNPANYTKDPLTCEKGDLSGKFGGFKLDANKKASGEWTDEHYPLVSENTPQWNMILHAVCGKATPRIACAVAQKEADSCLS
;
A
#
# COMPACT_ATOMS: atom_id res chain seq x y z
N MET A 1 38.95 48.25 22.02
CA MET A 1 38.78 48.20 20.55
C MET A 1 38.02 46.93 20.21
N PHE A 2 36.82 47.10 19.65
CA PHE A 2 35.79 46.08 19.46
C PHE A 2 36.19 44.99 18.44
N ARG A 3 35.95 43.72 18.77
CA ARG A 3 35.96 42.60 17.80
C ARG A 3 34.54 42.42 17.26
N LEU A 4 34.39 42.65 15.96
CA LEU A 4 33.16 42.51 15.19
C LEU A 4 32.85 41.00 15.02
N GLN A 5 31.76 40.51 15.59
CA GLN A 5 31.20 39.19 15.26
C GLN A 5 30.45 39.31 13.93
N ALA A 6 30.85 38.52 12.94
CA ALA A 6 30.12 38.38 11.69
C ALA A 6 28.86 37.53 11.94
N LEU A 7 27.70 38.17 12.02
CA LEU A 7 26.42 37.48 11.87
C LEU A 7 26.29 37.02 10.42
N LEU A 8 26.39 35.72 10.20
CA LEU A 8 26.01 35.09 8.94
C LEU A 8 24.48 35.07 8.88
N VAL A 9 23.88 36.09 8.25
CA VAL A 9 22.45 36.11 7.95
C VAL A 9 22.22 35.19 6.75
N CYS A 10 21.76 33.96 7.01
CA CYS A 10 21.19 33.12 5.95
C CYS A 10 19.90 33.82 5.47
N ALA A 11 19.97 34.44 4.30
CA ALA A 11 18.78 34.95 3.63
C ALA A 11 17.85 33.77 3.32
N LEU A 12 16.72 33.69 4.04
CA LEU A 12 15.65 32.77 3.73
C LEU A 12 14.98 33.21 2.42
N SER A 13 15.46 32.68 1.30
CA SER A 13 14.61 32.51 0.13
C SER A 13 13.57 31.44 0.48
N VAL A 14 12.42 31.85 1.03
CA VAL A 14 11.26 30.99 1.25
C VAL A 14 10.63 30.69 -0.11
N ALA A 15 11.28 29.80 -0.87
CA ALA A 15 10.53 28.97 -1.79
C ALA A 15 9.74 28.01 -0.88
N THR A 16 8.46 28.29 -0.65
CA THR A 16 7.54 27.34 -0.04
C THR A 16 7.40 26.16 -0.99
N ALA A 17 8.36 25.24 -0.97
CA ALA A 17 8.08 23.88 -1.37
C ALA A 17 7.01 23.41 -0.38
N SER A 18 5.75 23.35 -0.83
CA SER A 18 4.69 22.72 -0.05
C SER A 18 5.24 21.38 0.41
N ALA A 19 5.32 21.18 1.73
CA ALA A 19 5.62 19.87 2.27
C ALA A 19 4.61 18.92 1.63
N ARG A 20 5.11 17.92 0.90
CA ARG A 20 4.27 16.91 0.27
C ARG A 20 4.10 15.82 1.30
N ASP A 21 2.87 15.48 1.62
CA ASP A 21 2.63 14.33 2.50
C ASP A 21 3.20 13.06 1.85
N ILE A 22 4.04 12.38 2.62
CA ILE A 22 4.59 11.08 2.25
C ILE A 22 4.12 10.08 3.29
N PHE A 23 3.53 8.99 2.82
CA PHE A 23 3.16 7.85 3.64
C PHE A 23 4.01 6.66 3.23
N THR A 24 4.64 6.02 4.19
CA THR A 24 5.50 4.85 4.00
C THR A 24 4.87 3.64 4.69
N TYR A 25 4.76 2.55 3.94
CA TYR A 25 4.37 1.22 4.41
C TYR A 25 5.64 0.37 4.45
N GLN A 26 6.26 0.29 5.62
CA GLN A 26 7.53 -0.42 5.82
C GLN A 26 7.28 -1.90 6.16
N PHE A 27 7.87 -2.80 5.38
CA PHE A 27 7.88 -4.23 5.66
C PHE A 27 9.22 -4.58 6.33
N ASP A 28 9.17 -4.94 7.62
CA ASP A 28 10.31 -5.48 8.36
C ASP A 28 10.36 -7.00 8.15
N PRO A 29 11.45 -7.57 7.60
CA PRO A 29 11.52 -9.00 7.32
C PRO A 29 11.32 -9.89 8.55
N ALA A 30 11.63 -9.41 9.76
CA ALA A 30 11.39 -10.16 10.99
C ALA A 30 9.89 -10.31 11.33
N LEU A 31 9.07 -9.36 10.87
CA LEU A 31 7.64 -9.27 11.19
C LEU A 31 6.75 -9.54 9.97
N ALA A 32 7.25 -9.35 8.75
CA ALA A 32 6.52 -9.36 7.49
C ALA A 32 6.84 -10.61 6.63
N ALA A 33 6.92 -11.79 7.25
CA ALA A 33 7.15 -13.08 6.58
C ALA A 33 8.42 -13.10 5.71
N GLY A 34 9.50 -12.43 6.15
CA GLY A 34 10.76 -12.34 5.40
C GLY A 34 10.78 -11.27 4.30
N ILE A 35 9.67 -10.56 4.06
CA ILE A 35 9.63 -9.46 3.09
C ILE A 35 10.30 -8.23 3.68
N GLN A 36 11.26 -7.68 2.95
CA GLN A 36 11.98 -6.47 3.32
C GLN A 36 11.72 -5.36 2.31
N GLY A 37 11.54 -4.14 2.79
CA GLY A 37 11.48 -2.95 1.93
C GLY A 37 10.24 -2.12 2.21
N ALA A 38 9.87 -1.26 1.26
CA ALA A 38 8.79 -0.31 1.48
C ALA A 38 7.96 -0.05 0.23
N ILE A 39 6.71 0.31 0.46
CA ILE A 39 5.86 1.01 -0.49
C ILE A 39 5.68 2.44 0.03
N LYS A 40 5.99 3.43 -0.79
CA LYS A 40 5.86 4.86 -0.44
C LYS A 40 4.83 5.52 -1.34
N VAL A 41 4.05 6.41 -0.76
CA VAL A 41 3.02 7.18 -1.44
C VAL A 41 3.31 8.64 -1.20
N LYS A 42 3.58 9.38 -2.26
CA LYS A 42 3.89 10.81 -2.25
C LYS A 42 2.77 11.57 -2.92
N TYR A 43 2.07 12.40 -2.16
CA TYR A 43 1.01 13.25 -2.68
C TYR A 43 1.59 14.46 -3.42
N VAL A 44 0.87 14.93 -4.43
CA VAL A 44 1.22 16.19 -5.11
C VAL A 44 0.84 17.40 -4.25
N ASP A 45 -0.32 17.33 -3.59
CA ASP A 45 -0.84 18.28 -2.60
C ASP A 45 -1.95 17.60 -1.74
N GLU A 46 -2.31 18.22 -0.62
CA GLU A 46 -3.29 17.67 0.36
C GLU A 46 -4.71 17.46 -0.18
N LYS A 47 -5.09 18.17 -1.25
CA LYS A 47 -6.47 18.18 -1.79
C LYS A 47 -6.58 17.36 -3.08
N SER A 48 -5.46 16.88 -3.60
CA SER A 48 -5.40 16.11 -4.83
C SER A 48 -5.44 14.61 -4.56
N SER A 49 -6.20 13.89 -5.38
CA SER A 49 -6.17 12.42 -5.43
C SER A 49 -4.96 11.89 -6.22
N LYS A 50 -4.13 12.78 -6.76
CA LYS A 50 -2.93 12.41 -7.48
C LYS A 50 -1.79 12.09 -6.51
N ALA A 51 -1.32 10.85 -6.56
CA ALA A 51 -0.16 10.40 -5.81
C ALA A 51 0.81 9.60 -6.69
N THR A 52 2.11 9.76 -6.40
CA THR A 52 3.15 8.87 -6.91
C THR A 52 3.37 7.75 -5.90
N ILE A 53 3.28 6.51 -6.36
CA ILE A 53 3.50 5.31 -5.56
C ILE A 53 4.82 4.69 -6.03
N SER A 54 5.75 4.45 -5.12
CA SER A 54 7.01 3.75 -5.41
C SER A 54 7.15 2.53 -4.50
N ALA A 55 7.61 1.41 -5.06
CA ALA A 55 7.89 0.19 -4.30
C ALA A 55 9.32 -0.27 -4.56
N ASP A 56 9.98 -0.74 -3.49
CA ASP A 56 11.23 -1.51 -3.56
C ASP A 56 11.15 -2.59 -2.48
N LEU A 57 10.95 -3.83 -2.93
CA LEU A 57 10.62 -4.97 -2.08
C LEU A 57 11.51 -6.17 -2.42
N ASP A 58 12.02 -6.82 -1.38
CA ASP A 58 12.84 -8.03 -1.45
C ASP A 58 12.10 -9.19 -0.77
N PHE A 59 11.83 -10.24 -1.56
CA PHE A 59 11.12 -11.45 -1.14
C PHE A 59 12.07 -12.66 -1.02
N SER A 60 13.39 -12.47 -1.12
CA SER A 60 14.38 -13.55 -1.13
C SER A 60 14.41 -14.39 0.15
N LYS A 61 13.88 -13.86 1.26
CA LYS A 61 13.78 -14.54 2.56
C LYS A 61 12.39 -15.08 2.88
N VAL A 62 11.45 -15.03 1.94
CA VAL A 62 10.10 -15.59 2.13
C VAL A 62 10.18 -17.12 2.21
N ASP A 63 9.69 -17.70 3.31
CA ASP A 63 9.61 -19.15 3.50
C ASP A 63 8.31 -19.70 2.88
N LEU A 64 8.41 -20.26 1.68
CA LEU A 64 7.28 -20.89 0.99
C LEU A 64 6.65 -22.02 1.83
N SER A 65 7.44 -22.74 2.62
CA SER A 65 6.93 -23.83 3.46
C SER A 65 6.08 -23.29 4.62
N GLU A 66 6.40 -22.10 5.16
CA GLU A 66 5.57 -21.43 6.16
C GLU A 66 4.23 -21.00 5.55
N ILE A 67 4.26 -20.43 4.34
CA ILE A 67 3.04 -20.03 3.62
C ILE A 67 2.17 -21.26 3.30
N GLN A 68 2.75 -22.34 2.82
CA GLN A 68 2.05 -23.61 2.53
C GLN A 68 1.40 -24.23 3.77
N LYS A 69 2.06 -24.15 4.93
CA LYS A 69 1.49 -24.59 6.20
C LYS A 69 0.33 -23.71 6.65
N PHE A 70 0.42 -22.41 6.38
CA PHE A 70 -0.63 -21.44 6.71
C PHE A 70 -1.85 -21.57 5.81
N ASP A 71 -1.64 -21.69 4.49
CA ASP A 71 -2.69 -21.90 3.49
C ASP A 71 -2.31 -23.09 2.60
N GLY A 72 -2.90 -24.24 2.88
CA GLY A 72 -2.68 -25.48 2.14
C GLY A 72 -3.09 -25.44 0.66
N ASN A 73 -3.83 -24.40 0.23
CA ASN A 73 -4.15 -24.20 -1.19
C ASN A 73 -3.02 -23.48 -1.94
N CYS A 74 -2.05 -22.88 -1.24
CA CYS A 74 -0.89 -22.23 -1.85
C CYS A 74 0.18 -23.27 -2.22
N THR A 75 -0.05 -24.06 -3.27
CA THR A 75 0.83 -25.18 -3.63
C THR A 75 1.84 -24.88 -4.73
N SER A 76 1.66 -23.79 -5.48
CA SER A 76 2.55 -23.40 -6.57
C SER A 76 3.69 -22.50 -6.12
N GLU A 77 4.72 -22.38 -6.95
CA GLU A 77 5.72 -21.32 -6.79
C GLU A 77 5.03 -19.95 -6.79
N ILE A 78 5.52 -19.05 -5.94
CA ILE A 78 5.07 -17.66 -5.87
C ILE A 78 5.98 -16.81 -6.76
N VAL A 79 5.41 -16.27 -7.83
CA VAL A 79 6.10 -15.39 -8.80
C VAL A 79 5.47 -14.00 -8.88
N GLU A 80 4.37 -13.79 -8.14
CA GLU A 80 3.63 -12.53 -8.10
C GLU A 80 3.03 -12.30 -6.72
N TYR A 81 2.96 -11.04 -6.31
CA TYR A 81 2.18 -10.60 -5.17
C TYR A 81 1.11 -9.57 -5.56
N LYS A 82 -0.11 -9.75 -5.06
CA LYS A 82 -1.13 -8.69 -5.09
C LYS A 82 -0.97 -7.78 -3.89
N TRP A 83 -1.46 -6.56 -4.00
CA TRP A 83 -1.24 -5.47 -3.07
C TRP A 83 -2.42 -4.51 -3.06
N HIS A 84 -2.93 -4.23 -1.86
CA HIS A 84 -4.16 -3.45 -1.67
C HIS A 84 -4.12 -2.65 -0.36
N ILE A 85 -4.86 -1.55 -0.31
CA ILE A 85 -5.10 -0.77 0.90
C ILE A 85 -6.28 -1.38 1.66
N HIS A 86 -6.08 -1.69 2.92
CA HIS A 86 -7.08 -2.21 3.84
C HIS A 86 -7.35 -1.23 4.98
N VAL A 87 -8.55 -1.31 5.56
CA VAL A 87 -9.11 -0.20 6.38
C VAL A 87 -8.99 -0.37 7.89
N LYS A 88 -8.40 -1.45 8.39
CA LYS A 88 -8.27 -1.71 9.83
C LYS A 88 -6.85 -2.11 10.19
N TRP A 89 -6.38 -1.67 11.35
CA TRP A 89 -5.13 -2.14 11.95
C TRP A 89 -5.36 -2.40 13.44
N SER A 90 -4.95 -3.57 13.92
CA SER A 90 -5.11 -3.96 15.32
C SER A 90 -3.80 -4.34 16.00
N SER A 91 -2.66 -4.18 15.31
CA SER A 91 -1.36 -4.60 15.81
C SER A 91 -0.62 -3.46 16.52
N PRO A 92 0.15 -3.76 17.57
CA PRO A 92 1.10 -2.80 18.12
C PRO A 92 2.34 -2.61 17.22
N ASN A 93 2.55 -3.50 16.25
CA ASN A 93 3.70 -3.43 15.32
C ASN A 93 3.39 -2.52 14.13
N THR A 94 4.44 -2.16 13.39
CA THR A 94 4.33 -1.41 12.13
C THR A 94 4.13 -2.32 10.91
N SER A 95 4.49 -3.60 11.03
CA SER A 95 4.22 -4.64 10.05
C SER A 95 3.93 -5.97 10.75
N ASP A 96 3.25 -6.86 10.04
CA ASP A 96 2.85 -8.18 10.54
C ASP A 96 2.80 -9.21 9.40
N LYS A 97 2.53 -10.47 9.77
CA LYS A 97 2.43 -11.60 8.84
C LYS A 97 1.25 -12.54 9.08
N LEU A 98 0.88 -13.25 8.02
CA LEU A 98 -0.04 -14.39 8.03
C LEU A 98 -1.35 -14.09 8.79
N ALA A 99 -1.64 -14.81 9.87
CA ALA A 99 -2.87 -14.67 10.66
C ALA A 99 -3.10 -13.25 11.19
N GLN A 100 -2.02 -12.51 11.47
CA GLN A 100 -2.12 -11.11 11.91
C GLN A 100 -2.48 -10.13 10.79
N CYS A 101 -2.41 -10.58 9.54
CA CYS A 101 -2.91 -9.85 8.38
C CYS A 101 -4.31 -10.30 7.92
N SER A 102 -4.98 -11.19 8.67
CA SER A 102 -6.29 -11.76 8.31
C SER A 102 -7.40 -10.72 8.16
N LYS A 103 -8.53 -11.09 7.51
CA LYS A 103 -9.73 -10.22 7.40
C LYS A 103 -10.20 -9.70 8.76
N ALA A 104 -10.11 -10.49 9.82
CA ALA A 104 -10.50 -10.04 11.16
C ALA A 104 -9.60 -8.92 11.71
N ALA A 105 -8.30 -8.98 11.43
CA ALA A 105 -7.31 -8.01 11.89
C ALA A 105 -7.27 -6.75 11.00
N THR A 106 -7.35 -6.94 9.68
CA THR A 106 -7.11 -5.87 8.71
C THR A 106 -8.34 -5.39 7.94
N SER A 107 -9.47 -6.06 8.10
CA SER A 107 -10.71 -5.80 7.34
C SER A 107 -10.50 -6.03 5.83
N ASN A 108 -11.37 -5.43 5.03
CA ASN A 108 -11.43 -5.52 3.57
C ASN A 108 -10.80 -4.28 2.91
N HIS A 109 -10.81 -4.25 1.57
CA HIS A 109 -10.24 -3.18 0.76
C HIS A 109 -10.95 -1.84 1.01
N TYR A 110 -10.19 -0.76 0.96
CA TYR A 110 -10.75 0.58 1.01
C TYR A 110 -11.54 0.91 -0.27
N ASP A 111 -12.83 1.18 -0.13
CA ASP A 111 -13.75 1.37 -1.27
C ASP A 111 -14.86 2.38 -0.97
N PRO A 112 -14.53 3.64 -0.64
CA PRO A 112 -15.51 4.65 -0.23
C PRO A 112 -16.50 5.00 -1.36
N LEU A 113 -16.13 4.74 -2.61
CA LEU A 113 -16.95 5.02 -3.79
C LEU A 113 -17.76 3.81 -4.25
N LYS A 114 -17.65 2.68 -3.56
CA LYS A 114 -18.46 1.47 -3.81
C LYS A 114 -18.35 1.01 -5.26
N ALA A 115 -17.10 0.84 -5.72
CA ALA A 115 -16.83 0.07 -6.93
C ALA A 115 -17.26 -1.40 -6.75
N CYS A 116 -17.35 -1.86 -5.49
CA CYS A 116 -18.01 -3.09 -5.08
C CYS A 116 -17.35 -4.35 -5.65
N GLY A 117 -16.02 -4.43 -5.58
CA GLY A 117 -15.32 -5.69 -5.80
C GLY A 117 -15.59 -6.70 -4.67
N PRO A 118 -15.19 -7.96 -4.89
CA PRO A 118 -15.46 -9.06 -3.96
C PRO A 118 -14.84 -8.86 -2.57
N ASN A 119 -13.82 -8.00 -2.48
CA ASN A 119 -13.10 -7.70 -1.25
C ASN A 119 -13.33 -6.26 -0.76
N SER A 120 -14.29 -5.53 -1.31
CA SER A 120 -14.71 -4.22 -0.82
C SER A 120 -15.08 -4.27 0.66
N GLU A 121 -14.77 -3.22 1.42
CA GLU A 121 -15.28 -3.05 2.79
C GLU A 121 -16.82 -3.03 2.86
N TYR A 122 -17.48 -2.78 1.73
CA TYR A 122 -18.93 -2.80 1.58
C TYR A 122 -19.46 -4.03 0.85
N ALA A 123 -18.63 -5.05 0.58
CA ALA A 123 -19.02 -6.24 -0.21
C ALA A 123 -20.27 -6.97 0.33
N GLU A 124 -20.50 -6.92 1.64
CA GLU A 124 -21.64 -7.58 2.30
C GLU A 124 -22.91 -6.70 2.32
N THR A 125 -22.86 -5.49 1.77
CA THR A 125 -24.01 -4.57 1.74
C THR A 125 -24.96 -4.86 0.58
N PRO A 126 -26.27 -4.57 0.71
CA PRO A 126 -27.23 -4.73 -0.38
C PRO A 126 -26.87 -3.95 -1.67
N GLU A 127 -26.13 -2.85 -1.52
CA GLU A 127 -25.68 -2.02 -2.66
C GLU A 127 -24.58 -2.70 -3.47
N CYS A 128 -23.66 -3.41 -2.82
CA CYS A 128 -22.52 -4.03 -3.49
C CYS A 128 -22.76 -5.49 -3.93
N LEU A 129 -23.56 -6.26 -3.18
CA LEU A 129 -23.87 -7.64 -3.54
C LEU A 129 -24.22 -7.87 -5.03
N PRO A 130 -25.09 -7.06 -5.67
CA PRO A 130 -25.41 -7.25 -7.09
C PRO A 130 -24.29 -6.84 -8.07
N LYS A 131 -23.28 -6.07 -7.63
CA LYS A 131 -22.19 -5.54 -8.48
C LYS A 131 -20.93 -6.40 -8.46
N ILE A 132 -20.74 -7.25 -7.45
CA ILE A 132 -19.52 -8.04 -7.26
C ILE A 132 -19.17 -8.88 -8.50
N SER A 133 -20.14 -9.53 -9.13
CA SER A 133 -19.90 -10.39 -10.30
C SER A 133 -19.50 -9.62 -11.56
N SER A 134 -19.81 -8.32 -11.62
CA SER A 134 -19.42 -7.43 -12.73
C SER A 134 -18.18 -6.61 -12.42
N TYR A 135 -17.58 -6.76 -11.23
CA TYR A 135 -16.36 -6.04 -10.89
C TYR A 135 -15.23 -6.43 -11.86
N ALA A 136 -14.76 -5.45 -12.62
CA ALA A 136 -13.85 -5.67 -13.73
C ALA A 136 -12.64 -4.74 -13.65
N CYS A 137 -12.17 -4.44 -12.43
CA CYS A 137 -10.97 -3.64 -12.27
C CYS A 137 -9.75 -4.33 -12.90
N ASN A 138 -9.11 -3.61 -13.80
CA ASN A 138 -7.85 -3.95 -14.46
C ASN A 138 -7.25 -2.65 -15.02
N PRO A 139 -5.96 -2.61 -15.40
CA PRO A 139 -5.33 -1.36 -15.84
C PRO A 139 -6.01 -0.69 -17.03
N ALA A 140 -6.54 -1.47 -17.97
CA ALA A 140 -7.20 -0.94 -19.17
C ALA A 140 -8.56 -0.31 -18.83
N ASN A 141 -9.33 -0.92 -17.93
CA ASN A 141 -10.60 -0.36 -17.48
C ASN A 141 -10.39 0.85 -16.56
N TYR A 142 -9.40 0.78 -15.67
CA TYR A 142 -9.02 1.88 -14.79
C TYR A 142 -8.65 3.15 -15.57
N THR A 143 -7.85 2.99 -16.64
CA THR A 143 -7.46 4.11 -17.52
C THR A 143 -8.65 4.77 -18.21
N LYS A 144 -9.72 4.01 -18.49
CA LYS A 144 -10.94 4.53 -19.15
C LYS A 144 -11.90 5.17 -18.15
N ASP A 145 -12.09 4.52 -17.01
CA ASP A 145 -12.97 4.96 -15.94
C ASP A 145 -12.39 4.55 -14.58
N PRO A 146 -11.87 5.51 -13.80
CA PRO A 146 -11.27 5.21 -12.50
C PRO A 146 -12.27 4.67 -11.48
N LEU A 147 -13.58 4.90 -11.66
CA LEU A 147 -14.63 4.41 -10.77
C LEU A 147 -14.91 2.91 -10.92
N THR A 148 -14.34 2.26 -11.95
CA THR A 148 -14.42 0.80 -12.12
C THR A 148 -13.61 0.04 -11.07
N CYS A 149 -12.68 0.71 -10.40
CA CYS A 149 -11.79 0.11 -9.41
C CYS A 149 -12.11 0.64 -8.01
N GLU A 150 -12.02 -0.26 -7.02
CA GLU A 150 -11.95 0.17 -5.62
C GLU A 150 -10.73 1.08 -5.45
N LYS A 151 -10.83 2.16 -4.66
CA LYS A 151 -9.69 3.07 -4.47
C LYS A 151 -8.46 2.33 -3.92
N GLY A 152 -8.69 1.33 -3.05
CA GLY A 152 -7.66 0.49 -2.46
C GLY A 152 -7.16 -0.68 -3.32
N ASP A 153 -7.76 -0.97 -4.48
CA ASP A 153 -7.36 -2.09 -5.34
C ASP A 153 -6.19 -1.72 -6.28
N LEU A 154 -5.00 -1.55 -5.70
CA LEU A 154 -3.80 -1.12 -6.45
C LEU A 154 -3.34 -2.19 -7.44
N SER A 155 -3.52 -3.47 -7.12
CA SER A 155 -3.24 -4.55 -8.06
C SER A 155 -4.17 -4.58 -9.26
N GLY A 156 -5.45 -4.28 -9.08
CA GLY A 156 -6.39 -4.12 -10.18
C GLY A 156 -6.00 -2.92 -11.06
N LYS A 157 -5.59 -1.81 -10.46
CA LYS A 157 -5.18 -0.60 -11.20
C LYS A 157 -3.85 -0.76 -11.96
N PHE A 158 -2.85 -1.38 -11.35
CA PHE A 158 -1.45 -1.34 -11.82
C PHE A 158 -0.82 -2.71 -12.10
N GLY A 159 -1.52 -3.80 -11.79
CA GLY A 159 -0.96 -5.15 -11.79
C GLY A 159 -0.31 -5.52 -10.46
N GLY A 160 -0.05 -6.81 -10.26
CA GLY A 160 0.69 -7.29 -9.09
C GLY A 160 2.20 -7.13 -9.24
N PHE A 161 2.92 -7.18 -8.12
CA PHE A 161 4.38 -7.20 -8.09
C PHE A 161 4.90 -8.51 -8.64
N LYS A 162 5.44 -8.49 -9.87
CA LYS A 162 6.13 -9.62 -10.47
C LYS A 162 7.56 -9.69 -9.95
N LEU A 163 7.98 -10.86 -9.51
CA LEU A 163 9.33 -11.07 -9.01
C LEU A 163 10.34 -11.22 -10.15
N ASP A 164 11.49 -10.58 -9.99
CA ASP A 164 12.66 -10.81 -10.83
C ASP A 164 13.39 -12.12 -10.43
N ALA A 165 14.50 -12.41 -11.12
CA ALA A 165 15.33 -13.59 -10.84
C ALA A 165 15.95 -13.60 -9.42
N ASN A 166 16.07 -12.45 -8.78
CA ASN A 166 16.59 -12.28 -7.42
C ASN A 166 15.45 -12.25 -6.37
N LYS A 167 14.22 -12.56 -6.78
CA LYS A 167 13.01 -12.48 -5.93
C LYS A 167 12.75 -11.06 -5.42
N LYS A 168 13.06 -10.04 -6.21
CA LYS A 168 12.76 -8.64 -5.93
C LYS A 168 11.65 -8.11 -6.82
N ALA A 169 10.94 -7.09 -6.34
CA ALA A 169 10.01 -6.32 -7.15
C ALA A 169 10.16 -4.83 -6.81
N SER A 170 10.31 -4.01 -7.84
CA SER A 170 10.34 -2.56 -7.71
C SER A 170 9.52 -1.92 -8.82
N GLY A 171 9.10 -0.68 -8.59
CA GLY A 171 8.40 0.09 -9.60
C GLY A 171 7.93 1.44 -9.08
N GLU A 172 7.49 2.27 -10.02
CA GLU A 172 6.89 3.57 -9.75
C GLU A 172 5.62 3.72 -10.61
N TRP A 173 4.56 4.19 -9.98
CA TRP A 173 3.25 4.40 -10.61
C TRP A 173 2.72 5.78 -10.23
N THR A 174 1.92 6.37 -11.10
CA THR A 174 1.12 7.55 -10.75
C THR A 174 -0.33 7.12 -10.72
N ASP A 175 -0.97 7.31 -9.58
CA ASP A 175 -2.40 7.11 -9.40
C ASP A 175 -3.08 8.48 -9.37
N GLU A 176 -3.85 8.82 -10.41
CA GLU A 176 -4.62 10.07 -10.48
C GLU A 176 -5.87 10.04 -9.56
N HIS A 177 -6.26 8.85 -9.09
CA HIS A 177 -7.42 8.62 -8.22
C HIS A 177 -7.05 7.76 -7.00
N TYR A 178 -5.88 8.03 -6.42
CA TYR A 178 -5.51 7.54 -5.11
C TYR A 178 -6.45 8.13 -4.05
N PRO A 179 -6.67 7.48 -2.89
CA PRO A 179 -7.33 8.13 -1.78
C PRO A 179 -6.68 9.47 -1.41
N LEU A 180 -7.46 10.45 -0.97
CA LEU A 180 -7.00 11.76 -0.53
C LEU A 180 -6.19 11.65 0.76
N VAL A 181 -5.33 12.64 1.04
CA VAL A 181 -4.64 12.75 2.32
C VAL A 181 -5.64 12.75 3.48
N SER A 182 -6.75 13.50 3.34
CA SER A 182 -7.81 13.58 4.36
C SER A 182 -8.58 12.26 4.58
N GLU A 183 -8.49 11.31 3.66
CA GLU A 183 -9.09 9.99 3.80
C GLU A 183 -8.19 9.04 4.62
N ASN A 184 -6.88 9.32 4.73
CA ASN A 184 -5.95 8.44 5.43
C ASN A 184 -6.28 8.39 6.93
N THR A 185 -6.12 7.19 7.50
CA THR A 185 -6.26 6.96 8.94
C THR A 185 -5.05 6.20 9.47
N PRO A 186 -4.73 6.30 10.78
CA PRO A 186 -3.72 5.44 11.40
C PRO A 186 -4.01 3.94 11.34
N GLN A 187 -5.20 3.54 10.86
CA GLN A 187 -5.61 2.15 10.72
C GLN A 187 -5.40 1.60 9.31
N TRP A 188 -5.07 2.44 8.33
CA TRP A 188 -4.81 1.98 6.99
C TRP A 188 -3.52 1.20 6.91
N ASN A 189 -3.57 0.11 6.17
CA ASN A 189 -2.44 -0.76 5.95
C ASN A 189 -2.40 -1.24 4.50
N MET A 190 -1.19 -1.57 4.05
CA MET A 190 -0.96 -2.20 2.77
C MET A 190 -0.78 -3.70 3.01
N ILE A 191 -1.58 -4.54 2.35
CA ILE A 191 -1.45 -5.99 2.43
C ILE A 191 -0.79 -6.53 1.18
N LEU A 192 0.14 -7.46 1.34
CA LEU A 192 0.71 -8.27 0.26
C LEU A 192 0.09 -9.67 0.29
N HIS A 193 -0.46 -10.09 -0.85
CA HIS A 193 -1.02 -11.42 -1.05
C HIS A 193 -0.11 -12.24 -1.96
N ALA A 194 0.29 -13.43 -1.54
CA ALA A 194 1.01 -14.34 -2.42
C ALA A 194 0.08 -14.88 -3.50
N VAL A 195 0.47 -14.86 -4.77
CA VAL A 195 -0.31 -15.51 -5.84
C VAL A 195 0.19 -16.94 -6.00
N CYS A 196 -0.62 -17.90 -5.53
CA CYS A 196 -0.33 -19.32 -5.59
C CYS A 196 -1.41 -20.06 -6.38
N GLY A 197 -1.30 -20.08 -7.71
CA GLY A 197 -2.35 -20.59 -8.59
C GLY A 197 -3.63 -19.77 -8.43
N LYS A 198 -4.67 -20.35 -7.83
CA LYS A 198 -5.93 -19.63 -7.53
C LYS A 198 -5.98 -19.06 -6.11
N ALA A 199 -5.10 -19.51 -5.22
CA ALA A 199 -5.05 -19.03 -3.84
C ALA A 199 -4.31 -17.69 -3.77
N THR A 200 -4.82 -16.77 -2.94
CA THR A 200 -4.22 -15.44 -2.71
C THR A 200 -4.13 -15.09 -1.22
N PRO A 201 -3.46 -15.93 -0.39
CA PRO A 201 -3.38 -15.69 1.05
C PRO A 201 -2.71 -14.35 1.36
N ARG A 202 -3.20 -13.68 2.41
CA ARG A 202 -2.59 -12.48 2.99
C ARG A 202 -1.34 -12.89 3.76
N ILE A 203 -0.16 -12.58 3.26
CA ILE A 203 1.09 -13.08 3.87
C ILE A 203 1.84 -12.04 4.70
N ALA A 204 1.71 -10.77 4.34
CA ALA A 204 2.35 -9.66 5.04
C ALA A 204 1.49 -8.41 4.94
N CYS A 205 1.60 -7.54 5.93
CA CYS A 205 0.89 -6.28 5.98
C CYS A 205 1.70 -5.24 6.74
N ALA A 206 1.57 -3.97 6.38
CA ALA A 206 2.26 -2.85 7.02
C ALA A 206 1.32 -1.66 7.19
N VAL A 207 1.35 -0.99 8.34
CA VAL A 207 0.54 0.20 8.61
C VAL A 207 1.17 1.44 7.97
N ALA A 208 0.33 2.39 7.55
CA ALA A 208 0.80 3.66 7.00
C ALA A 208 1.53 4.48 8.07
N GLN A 209 2.75 4.94 7.77
CA GLN A 209 3.48 5.90 8.58
C GLN A 209 3.67 7.19 7.81
N LYS A 210 3.15 8.30 8.32
CA LYS A 210 3.40 9.63 7.75
C LYS A 210 4.86 10.01 8.04
N GLU A 211 5.64 10.32 7.02
CA GLU A 211 6.99 10.86 7.21
C GLU A 211 6.88 12.26 7.84
N ALA A 212 7.69 12.54 8.86
CA ALA A 212 7.70 13.83 9.52
C ALA A 212 8.33 14.90 8.61
N ASP A 213 7.78 16.11 8.60
CA ASP A 213 8.34 17.24 7.87
C ASP A 213 9.76 17.54 8.39
N SER A 214 10.78 17.30 7.56
CA SER A 214 12.19 17.46 7.90
C SER A 214 12.65 18.92 8.08
N CYS A 215 11.72 19.88 8.18
CA CYS A 215 12.01 21.29 8.40
C CYS A 215 11.99 21.71 9.89
N LEU A 216 11.82 20.78 10.83
CA LEU A 216 11.69 21.06 12.27
C LEU A 216 12.71 20.35 13.19
N SER A 217 13.74 19.71 12.63
CA SER A 217 14.84 19.08 13.41
C SER A 217 16.07 19.96 13.52
#